data_AF-A0A7J2SQ71-F1
#
_entry.id   AF-A0A7J2SQ71-F1
#
_cell.length_a   1.000
_cell.length_b   1.000
_cell.length_c   1.000
_cell.angle_alpha   90.00
_cell.angle_beta   90.00
_cell.angle_gamma   90.00
#
_symmetry.space_group_name_H-M   'P 1'
#
loop_
_entity.id
_entity.type
_entity.pdbx_description
1 polymer ?
#
loop_
_entity_poly.entity_id
_entity_poly.type
_entity_poly.pdbx_seq_one_letter_code
_entity_poly.pdbx_strand_id
1 'polypeptide(L)'
;MLAMGSKAYKIVRDPIHGNIRFSGLFLDLLECPELQRLHNIKQLGFADKVFPGANHTRLEHSLGTYKMASMAGEMLSLPEKERELVECAALLHDIGHGPFSHTLESILRTWFGVDHVDITEQLLMEGGEIFEEGEQRFVDFPSAVELLDEYGVDRKEIVALIRGDSKKEKGYLAQLLNSPIDVDQLDYLLRDGYYTGVAYGTIDVDRFF
;
A
#
# COMPACT_ATOMS: atom_id res chain seq x y z
N MET A 1 21.60 -17.83 -0.55
CA MET A 1 21.54 -18.35 0.83
C MET A 1 21.91 -17.20 1.77
N LEU A 2 20.96 -16.29 2.02
CA LEU A 2 21.14 -15.21 2.98
C LEU A 2 20.85 -15.75 4.38
N ALA A 3 21.76 -15.46 5.30
CA ALA A 3 21.82 -16.05 6.62
C ALA A 3 20.63 -15.63 7.49
N MET A 4 19.89 -16.62 8.00
CA MET A 4 19.06 -16.47 9.20
C MET A 4 19.97 -16.06 10.37
N GLY A 5 19.97 -14.78 10.77
CA GLY A 5 20.90 -14.34 11.83
C GLY A 5 20.97 -12.87 12.22
N SER A 6 20.12 -11.97 11.72
CA SER A 6 19.98 -10.63 12.33
C SER A 6 18.52 -10.21 12.34
N LYS A 7 18.04 -9.60 13.43
CA LYS A 7 16.76 -8.87 13.46
C LYS A 7 16.91 -7.59 12.61
N ALA A 8 17.16 -7.75 11.31
CA ALA A 8 17.29 -6.66 10.38
C ALA A 8 16.00 -5.85 10.40
N TYR A 9 16.15 -4.54 10.53
CA TYR A 9 15.04 -3.62 10.43
C TYR A 9 15.54 -2.36 9.71
N LYS A 10 14.62 -1.69 9.04
CA LYS A 10 14.85 -0.40 8.39
C LYS A 10 13.88 0.60 8.98
N ILE A 11 14.34 1.83 9.19
CA ILE A 11 13.47 2.95 9.56
C ILE A 11 13.44 3.89 8.38
N VAL A 12 12.24 4.11 7.85
CA VAL A 12 11.96 5.14 6.85
C VAL A 12 11.44 6.36 7.59
N ARG A 13 12.01 7.53 7.31
CA ARG A 13 11.53 8.80 7.83
C ARG A 13 10.47 9.36 6.89
N ASP A 14 9.24 9.36 7.35
CA ASP A 14 8.09 9.92 6.67
C ASP A 14 7.74 11.30 7.27
N PRO A 15 7.44 12.33 6.45
CA PRO A 15 7.13 13.67 6.95
C PRO A 15 5.77 13.77 7.65
N ILE A 16 4.85 12.84 7.40
CA ILE A 16 3.49 12.80 7.96
C ILE A 16 3.51 12.01 9.27
N HIS A 17 4.04 10.78 9.24
CA HIS A 17 3.94 9.81 10.34
C HIS A 17 5.23 9.62 11.14
N GLY A 18 6.28 10.38 10.82
CA GLY A 18 7.56 10.31 11.52
C GLY A 18 8.36 9.05 11.16
N ASN A 19 8.65 8.19 12.13
CA ASN A 19 9.51 7.01 11.89
C ASN A 19 8.65 5.77 11.64
N ILE A 20 8.76 5.19 10.44
CA ILE A 20 8.09 3.95 10.07
C ILE A 20 9.13 2.82 10.07
N ARG A 21 8.90 1.80 10.90
CA ARG A 21 9.81 0.67 11.08
C ARG A 21 9.33 -0.52 10.26
N PHE A 22 10.22 -1.10 9.45
CA PHE A 22 9.99 -2.31 8.68
C PHE A 22 10.92 -3.42 9.16
N SER A 23 10.41 -4.64 9.33
CA SER A 23 11.16 -5.83 9.72
C SER A 23 10.46 -7.11 9.24
N GLY A 24 11.21 -8.21 9.07
CA GLY A 24 10.65 -9.47 8.57
C GLY A 24 10.02 -9.30 7.19
N LEU A 25 8.85 -9.90 6.99
CA LEU A 25 8.08 -9.80 5.74
C LEU A 25 7.98 -8.37 5.20
N PHE A 26 7.67 -7.40 6.05
CA PHE A 26 7.49 -6.01 5.61
C PHE A 26 8.80 -5.33 5.17
N LEU A 27 9.94 -5.79 5.67
CA LEU A 27 11.24 -5.30 5.17
C LEU A 27 11.51 -5.85 3.77
N ASP A 28 11.14 -7.09 3.50
CA ASP A 28 11.33 -7.69 2.18
C ASP A 28 10.30 -7.15 1.18
N LEU A 29 9.02 -7.01 1.57
CA LEU A 29 7.99 -6.36 0.74
C LEU A 29 8.34 -4.91 0.41
N LEU A 30 9.05 -4.21 1.30
CA LEU A 30 9.52 -2.85 1.03
C LEU A 30 10.42 -2.79 -0.22
N GLU A 31 11.15 -3.86 -0.51
CA GLU A 31 12.12 -3.92 -1.61
C GLU A 31 11.58 -4.66 -2.86
N CYS A 32 10.34 -5.17 -2.81
CA CYS A 32 9.77 -5.89 -3.94
C CYS A 32 9.54 -4.96 -5.16
N PRO A 33 9.69 -5.48 -6.38
CA PRO A 33 9.59 -4.67 -7.59
C PRO A 33 8.23 -3.98 -7.78
N GLU A 34 7.14 -4.67 -7.41
CA GLU A 34 5.78 -4.15 -7.54
C GLU A 34 5.57 -2.89 -6.69
N LEU A 35 6.09 -2.90 -5.46
CA LEU A 35 6.00 -1.76 -4.56
C LEU A 35 6.99 -0.65 -4.97
N GLN A 36 8.24 -1.01 -5.30
CA GLN A 36 9.27 -0.04 -5.70
C GLN A 36 8.90 0.75 -6.95
N ARG A 37 8.13 0.17 -7.88
CA ARG A 37 7.59 0.87 -9.06
C ARG A 37 6.76 2.10 -8.69
N LEU A 38 6.09 2.10 -7.54
CA LEU A 38 5.26 3.20 -7.06
C LEU A 38 6.04 4.50 -6.81
N HIS A 39 7.37 4.44 -6.70
CA HIS A 39 8.24 5.63 -6.66
C HIS A 39 8.02 6.58 -7.85
N ASN A 40 7.59 6.05 -9.00
CA ASN A 40 7.44 6.84 -10.23
C ASN A 40 5.98 7.19 -10.55
N ILE A 41 5.05 6.94 -9.62
CA ILE A 41 3.62 7.18 -9.81
C ILE A 41 3.17 8.26 -8.84
N LYS A 42 2.89 9.47 -9.37
CA LYS A 42 2.40 10.59 -8.55
C LYS A 42 1.03 10.30 -7.97
N GLN A 43 0.84 10.53 -6.67
CA GLN A 43 -0.44 10.32 -5.97
C GLN A 43 -1.59 11.05 -6.69
N LEU A 44 -1.40 12.35 -6.93
CA LEU A 44 -2.43 13.24 -7.46
C LEU A 44 -2.32 13.50 -8.98
N GLY A 45 -1.66 12.61 -9.72
CA GLY A 45 -1.53 12.73 -11.18
C GLY A 45 -0.91 14.06 -11.61
N PHE A 46 -1.69 14.91 -12.29
CA PHE A 46 -1.27 16.24 -12.78
C PHE A 46 -1.51 17.39 -11.80
N ALA A 47 -1.92 17.12 -10.56
CA ALA A 47 -2.14 18.17 -9.58
C ALA A 47 -0.87 19.00 -9.31
N ASP A 48 0.32 18.44 -9.55
CA ASP A 48 1.60 19.16 -9.51
C ASP A 48 1.65 20.38 -10.45
N LYS A 49 0.81 20.42 -11.49
CA LYS A 49 0.68 21.55 -12.41
C LYS A 49 -0.14 22.71 -11.84
N VAL A 50 -0.89 22.48 -10.77
CA VAL A 50 -1.70 23.48 -10.07
C VAL A 50 -1.15 23.76 -8.67
N PHE A 51 -0.73 22.72 -7.96
CA PHE A 51 -0.08 22.73 -6.66
C PHE A 51 1.37 22.24 -6.83
N PRO A 52 2.35 23.13 -7.04
CA PRO A 52 3.74 22.73 -7.32
C PRO A 52 4.39 21.85 -6.24
N GLY A 53 3.83 21.80 -5.03
CA GLY A 53 4.26 20.93 -3.94
C GLY A 53 3.78 19.47 -4.04
N ALA A 54 2.71 19.19 -4.81
CA ALA A 54 2.08 17.86 -4.94
C ALA A 54 2.92 16.88 -5.80
N ASN A 55 4.15 16.63 -5.38
CA ASN A 55 5.10 15.72 -6.04
C ASN A 55 5.18 14.34 -5.36
N HIS A 56 4.42 14.13 -4.30
CA HIS A 56 4.38 12.85 -3.62
C HIS A 56 3.80 11.75 -4.51
N THR A 57 4.21 10.54 -4.18
CA THR A 57 4.06 9.33 -4.96
C THR A 57 3.19 8.33 -4.22
N ARG A 58 2.73 7.29 -4.94
CA ARG A 58 1.97 6.21 -4.31
C ARG A 58 2.80 5.40 -3.34
N LEU A 59 4.14 5.35 -3.49
CA LEU A 59 4.97 4.60 -2.57
C LEU A 59 4.87 5.14 -1.15
N GLU A 60 5.14 6.44 -0.95
CA GLU A 60 5.12 7.03 0.39
C GLU A 60 3.72 7.02 1.01
N HIS A 61 2.68 7.07 0.18
CA HIS A 61 1.30 6.81 0.59
C HIS A 61 1.13 5.35 1.08
N SER A 62 1.52 4.34 0.31
CA SER A 62 1.45 2.94 0.73
C SER A 62 2.22 2.66 2.03
N LEU A 63 3.39 3.28 2.22
CA LEU A 63 4.15 3.18 3.48
C LEU A 63 3.39 3.81 4.66
N GLY A 64 2.72 4.93 4.42
CA GLY A 64 1.89 5.60 5.39
C GLY A 64 0.63 4.81 5.74
N THR A 65 -0.09 4.29 4.75
CA THR A 65 -1.26 3.41 4.95
C THR A 65 -0.87 2.14 5.74
N TYR A 66 0.31 1.56 5.47
CA TYR A 66 0.89 0.50 6.31
C TYR A 66 1.07 0.95 7.77
N LYS A 67 1.65 2.13 8.01
CA LYS A 67 1.85 2.66 9.36
C LYS A 67 0.50 2.86 10.08
N MET A 68 -0.50 3.37 9.38
CA MET A 68 -1.85 3.55 9.90
C MET A 68 -2.53 2.21 10.24
N ALA A 69 -2.42 1.22 9.36
CA ALA A 69 -2.87 -0.15 9.64
C ALA A 69 -2.17 -0.77 10.86
N SER A 70 -0.88 -0.52 11.00
CA SER A 70 -0.09 -1.01 12.14
C SER A 70 -0.55 -0.42 13.47
N MET A 71 -0.81 0.89 13.50
CA MET A 71 -1.36 1.59 14.67
C MET A 71 -2.77 1.10 15.01
N ALA A 72 -3.65 0.97 14.00
CA ALA A 72 -4.99 0.45 14.18
C ALA A 72 -4.98 -0.98 14.74
N GLY A 73 -4.11 -1.84 14.21
CA GLY A 73 -3.95 -3.22 14.68
C GLY A 73 -3.47 -3.32 16.12
N GLU A 74 -2.55 -2.44 16.53
CA GLU A 74 -2.09 -2.34 17.92
C GLU A 74 -3.21 -1.89 18.86
N MET A 75 -3.89 -0.80 18.53
CA MET A 75 -4.95 -0.24 19.37
C MET A 75 -6.12 -1.22 19.54
N LEU A 76 -6.51 -1.89 18.46
CA LEU A 76 -7.58 -2.89 18.49
C LEU A 76 -7.12 -4.23 19.09
N SER A 77 -5.85 -4.36 19.46
CA SER A 77 -5.26 -5.60 19.98
C SER A 77 -5.52 -6.81 19.07
N LEU A 78 -5.37 -6.60 17.76
CA LEU A 78 -5.61 -7.65 16.77
C LEU A 78 -4.63 -8.81 16.97
N PRO A 79 -5.07 -10.08 16.79
CA PRO A 79 -4.18 -11.22 16.68
C PRO A 79 -3.09 -10.97 15.64
N GLU A 80 -1.86 -11.44 15.92
CA GLU A 80 -0.67 -11.19 15.09
C GLU A 80 -0.91 -11.49 13.61
N LYS A 81 -1.56 -12.62 13.30
CA LYS A 81 -1.90 -13.00 11.92
C LYS A 81 -2.89 -12.06 11.24
N GLU A 82 -3.86 -11.53 11.98
CA GLU A 82 -4.86 -10.61 11.42
C GLU A 82 -4.25 -9.23 11.21
N ARG A 83 -3.41 -8.78 12.15
CA ARG A 83 -2.60 -7.58 11.98
C ARG A 83 -1.71 -7.68 10.76
N GLU A 84 -1.00 -8.79 10.59
CA GLU A 84 -0.13 -9.04 9.44
C GLU A 84 -0.91 -8.99 8.12
N LEU A 85 -2.10 -9.58 8.07
CA LEU A 85 -2.97 -9.54 6.88
C LEU A 85 -3.42 -8.11 6.53
N VAL A 86 -3.85 -7.33 7.52
CA VAL A 86 -4.29 -5.94 7.32
C VAL A 86 -3.12 -5.05 6.92
N GLU A 87 -1.95 -5.24 7.53
CA GLU A 87 -0.73 -4.51 7.19
C GLU A 87 -0.23 -4.85 5.77
N CYS A 88 -0.28 -6.12 5.35
CA CYS A 88 0.03 -6.52 3.98
C CYS A 88 -0.95 -5.93 2.98
N ALA A 89 -2.25 -5.98 3.27
CA ALA A 89 -3.27 -5.37 2.43
C ALA A 89 -3.05 -3.85 2.31
N ALA A 90 -2.75 -3.17 3.42
CA ALA A 90 -2.53 -1.74 3.46
C ALA A 90 -1.28 -1.33 2.66
N LEU A 91 -0.18 -2.08 2.79
CA LEU A 91 1.05 -1.82 2.05
C LEU A 91 0.88 -2.06 0.54
N LEU A 92 0.07 -3.05 0.15
CA LEU A 92 -0.03 -3.51 -1.24
C LEU A 92 -1.28 -3.03 -1.98
N HIS A 93 -2.22 -2.33 -1.35
CA HIS A 93 -3.51 -1.97 -1.97
C HIS A 93 -3.36 -1.21 -3.31
N ASP A 94 -2.30 -0.43 -3.42
CA ASP A 94 -2.04 0.51 -4.51
C ASP A 94 -1.08 -0.01 -5.60
N ILE A 95 -0.56 -1.24 -5.48
CA ILE A 95 0.44 -1.77 -6.43
C ILE A 95 -0.08 -1.92 -7.85
N GLY A 96 -1.40 -1.97 -8.04
CA GLY A 96 -2.06 -2.03 -9.35
C GLY A 96 -2.21 -0.67 -10.05
N HIS A 97 -1.84 0.45 -9.41
CA HIS A 97 -1.96 1.75 -10.06
C HIS A 97 -1.02 1.91 -11.25
N GLY A 98 -1.57 2.43 -12.34
CA GLY A 98 -0.80 2.88 -13.51
C GLY A 98 -0.31 4.34 -13.38
N PRO A 99 0.46 4.84 -14.37
CA PRO A 99 0.92 6.22 -14.38
C PRO A 99 -0.26 7.20 -14.36
N PHE A 100 -0.05 8.37 -13.75
CA PHE A 100 -1.08 9.40 -13.55
C PHE A 100 -2.28 8.98 -12.67
N SER A 101 -2.19 7.85 -11.96
CA SER A 101 -3.12 7.49 -10.89
C SER A 101 -4.57 7.45 -11.38
N HIS A 102 -5.51 8.04 -10.62
CA HIS A 102 -6.94 8.05 -10.96
C HIS A 102 -7.27 8.68 -12.33
N THR A 103 -6.34 9.47 -12.92
CA THR A 103 -6.53 10.04 -14.27
C THR A 103 -6.54 8.95 -15.33
N LEU A 104 -5.54 8.05 -15.31
CA LEU A 104 -5.48 6.93 -16.23
C LEU A 104 -6.55 5.89 -15.91
N GLU A 105 -6.78 5.63 -14.63
CA GLU A 105 -7.80 4.69 -14.18
C GLU A 105 -9.19 5.03 -14.72
N SER A 106 -9.55 6.31 -14.77
CA SER A 106 -10.82 6.75 -15.37
C SER A 106 -10.96 6.32 -16.84
N ILE A 107 -9.84 6.32 -17.59
CA ILE A 107 -9.79 5.86 -18.98
C ILE A 107 -9.88 4.33 -19.03
N LEU A 108 -9.09 3.63 -18.21
CA LEU A 108 -9.09 2.17 -18.12
C LEU A 108 -10.48 1.62 -17.79
N ARG A 109 -11.13 2.19 -16.77
CA ARG A 109 -12.49 1.81 -16.39
C ARG A 109 -13.50 2.04 -17.50
N THR A 110 -13.35 3.13 -18.26
CA THR A 110 -14.28 3.47 -19.35
C THR A 110 -14.10 2.56 -20.57
N TRP A 111 -12.86 2.21 -20.92
CA TRP A 111 -12.56 1.51 -22.19
C TRP A 111 -12.44 -0.01 -22.02
N PHE A 112 -11.97 -0.46 -20.86
CA PHE A 112 -11.68 -1.86 -20.58
C PHE A 112 -12.49 -2.42 -19.41
N GLY A 113 -13.18 -1.56 -18.63
CA GLY A 113 -13.96 -2.00 -17.47
C GLY A 113 -13.11 -2.47 -16.30
N VAL A 114 -11.85 -2.04 -16.25
CA VAL A 114 -10.85 -2.45 -15.24
C VAL A 114 -10.42 -1.23 -14.44
N ASP A 115 -10.27 -1.39 -13.13
CA ASP A 115 -9.69 -0.40 -12.23
C ASP A 115 -8.36 -0.87 -11.60
N HIS A 116 -7.78 -0.05 -10.72
CA HIS A 116 -6.50 -0.38 -10.10
C HIS A 116 -6.60 -1.55 -9.12
N VAL A 117 -7.76 -1.76 -8.49
CA VAL A 117 -7.98 -2.88 -7.56
C VAL A 117 -8.02 -4.20 -8.32
N ASP A 118 -8.64 -4.20 -9.52
CA ASP A 118 -8.61 -5.36 -10.42
C ASP A 118 -7.18 -5.72 -10.84
N ILE A 119 -6.34 -4.73 -11.15
CA ILE A 119 -4.93 -4.93 -11.49
C ILE A 119 -4.14 -5.43 -10.27
N THR A 120 -4.38 -4.86 -9.08
CA THR A 120 -3.77 -5.34 -7.82
C THR A 120 -4.13 -6.81 -7.58
N GLU A 121 -5.39 -7.21 -7.76
CA GLU A 121 -5.79 -8.61 -7.65
C GLU A 121 -5.07 -9.49 -8.67
N GLN A 122 -4.99 -9.06 -9.93
CA GLN A 122 -4.28 -9.83 -10.97
C GLN A 122 -2.82 -10.05 -10.59
N LEU A 123 -2.11 -9.00 -10.16
CA LEU A 123 -0.72 -9.07 -9.71
C LEU A 123 -0.55 -10.05 -8.55
N LEU A 124 -1.46 -10.03 -7.57
CA LEU A 124 -1.38 -10.88 -6.39
C LEU A 124 -1.82 -12.33 -6.64
N MET A 125 -2.76 -12.58 -7.55
CA MET A 125 -3.38 -13.90 -7.71
C MET A 125 -2.79 -14.70 -8.86
N GLU A 126 -2.67 -14.07 -10.02
CA GLU A 126 -2.25 -14.72 -11.27
C GLU A 126 -0.76 -14.48 -11.55
N GLY A 127 -0.17 -13.51 -10.86
CA GLY A 127 1.09 -12.91 -11.26
C GLY A 127 0.88 -11.98 -12.45
N GLY A 128 1.80 -11.05 -12.64
CA GLY A 128 1.77 -10.16 -13.80
C GLY A 128 3.17 -9.71 -14.14
N GLU A 129 3.39 -9.44 -15.42
CA GLU A 129 4.65 -8.91 -15.89
C GLU A 129 4.61 -7.38 -15.76
N ILE A 130 5.26 -6.88 -14.70
CA ILE A 130 5.47 -5.44 -14.48
C ILE A 130 6.71 -4.91 -15.21
N PHE A 131 7.42 -5.80 -15.88
CA PHE A 131 8.68 -5.55 -16.58
C PHE A 131 8.44 -5.47 -18.08
N GLU A 132 9.19 -4.62 -18.78
CA GLU A 132 9.27 -4.75 -20.23
C GLU A 132 10.15 -5.95 -20.63
N GLU A 133 10.08 -6.35 -21.90
CA GLU A 133 10.79 -7.52 -22.41
C GLU A 133 12.30 -7.43 -22.12
N GLY A 134 12.79 -8.37 -21.30
CA GLY A 134 14.20 -8.44 -20.93
C GLY A 134 14.64 -7.47 -19.84
N GLU A 135 13.73 -6.77 -19.15
CA GLU A 135 14.07 -5.98 -17.96
C GLU A 135 14.21 -6.84 -16.71
N GLN A 136 13.42 -7.92 -16.59
CA GLN A 136 13.43 -8.81 -15.43
C GLN A 136 14.83 -9.34 -15.07
N ARG A 137 15.72 -9.52 -16.06
CA ARG A 137 17.12 -9.96 -15.83
C ARG A 137 17.97 -8.98 -15.02
N PHE A 138 17.53 -7.73 -14.87
CA PHE A 138 18.22 -6.70 -14.09
C PHE A 138 17.70 -6.58 -12.67
N VAL A 139 16.67 -7.35 -12.32
CA VAL A 139 16.04 -7.35 -11.01
C VAL A 139 16.36 -8.68 -10.32
N ASP A 140 17.19 -8.61 -9.29
CA ASP A 140 17.59 -9.76 -8.47
C ASP A 140 16.91 -9.66 -7.09
N PHE A 141 15.58 -9.59 -7.10
CA PHE A 141 14.77 -9.53 -5.88
C PHE A 141 13.41 -10.21 -6.09
N PRO A 142 12.87 -10.95 -5.09
CA PRO A 142 11.59 -11.63 -5.21
C PRO A 142 10.40 -10.68 -5.42
N SER A 143 9.39 -11.16 -6.14
CA SER A 143 8.08 -10.51 -6.29
C SER A 143 7.30 -10.50 -4.98
N ALA A 144 6.30 -9.61 -4.87
CA ALA A 144 5.36 -9.63 -3.75
C ALA A 144 4.68 -11.00 -3.56
N VAL A 145 4.36 -11.70 -4.65
CA VAL A 145 3.74 -13.04 -4.60
C VAL A 145 4.67 -14.07 -3.98
N GLU A 146 5.93 -14.12 -4.43
CA GLU A 146 6.93 -15.06 -3.89
C GLU A 146 7.18 -14.82 -2.40
N LEU A 147 7.26 -13.55 -1.97
CA LEU A 147 7.43 -13.19 -0.57
C LEU A 147 6.22 -13.60 0.28
N LEU A 148 5.00 -13.29 -0.16
CA LEU A 148 3.79 -13.66 0.57
C LEU A 148 3.66 -15.19 0.71
N ASP A 149 3.99 -15.93 -0.35
CA ASP A 149 3.99 -17.40 -0.32
C ASP A 149 5.10 -17.96 0.58
N GLU A 150 6.30 -17.37 0.59
CA GLU A 150 7.43 -17.76 1.47
C GLU A 150 7.10 -17.57 2.95
N TYR A 151 6.47 -16.45 3.30
CA TYR A 151 6.06 -16.13 4.67
C TYR A 151 4.73 -16.79 5.08
N GLY A 152 4.02 -17.42 4.14
CA GLY A 152 2.79 -18.16 4.40
C GLY A 152 1.55 -17.28 4.64
N VAL A 153 1.51 -16.10 4.01
CA VAL A 153 0.39 -15.15 4.09
C VAL A 153 -0.63 -15.43 2.97
N ASP A 154 -1.91 -15.55 3.32
CA ASP A 154 -2.96 -15.87 2.35
C ASP A 154 -3.30 -14.67 1.45
N ARG A 155 -2.83 -14.74 0.20
CA ARG A 155 -3.07 -13.74 -0.85
C ARG A 155 -4.56 -13.52 -1.14
N LYS A 156 -5.40 -14.54 -1.02
CA LYS A 156 -6.86 -14.41 -1.22
C LYS A 156 -7.50 -13.58 -0.12
N GLU A 157 -7.00 -13.70 1.10
CA GLU A 157 -7.47 -12.86 2.20
C GLU A 157 -7.02 -11.41 2.01
N ILE A 158 -5.78 -11.16 1.58
CA ILE A 158 -5.31 -9.81 1.22
C ILE A 158 -6.22 -9.17 0.15
N VAL A 159 -6.48 -9.86 -0.95
CA VAL A 159 -7.35 -9.36 -2.03
C VAL A 159 -8.78 -9.10 -1.52
N ALA A 160 -9.32 -9.99 -0.67
CA ALA A 160 -10.64 -9.80 -0.08
C ALA A 160 -10.70 -8.54 0.80
N LEU A 161 -9.63 -8.22 1.56
CA LEU A 161 -9.54 -6.99 2.34
C LEU A 161 -9.50 -5.75 1.44
N ILE A 162 -8.66 -5.76 0.40
CA ILE A 162 -8.55 -4.63 -0.55
C ILE A 162 -9.88 -4.37 -1.25
N ARG A 163 -10.61 -5.42 -1.65
CA ARG A 163 -11.96 -5.29 -2.25
C ARG A 163 -13.05 -4.92 -1.26
N GLY A 164 -12.76 -4.85 0.05
CA GLY A 164 -13.75 -4.53 1.07
C GLY A 164 -14.79 -5.63 1.29
N ASP A 165 -14.43 -6.92 1.07
CA ASP A 165 -15.34 -8.03 1.32
C ASP A 165 -15.58 -8.23 2.83
N SER A 166 -16.56 -7.50 3.34
CA SER A 166 -16.98 -7.47 4.74
C SER A 166 -17.98 -8.58 5.11
N LYS A 167 -18.30 -9.51 4.19
CA LYS A 167 -19.35 -10.52 4.40
C LYS A 167 -18.91 -11.72 5.25
N LYS A 168 -17.63 -11.83 5.56
CA LYS A 168 -17.06 -12.89 6.40
C LYS A 168 -17.17 -12.54 7.88
N GLU A 169 -16.99 -13.55 8.74
CA GLU A 169 -16.97 -13.42 10.21
C GLU A 169 -16.00 -12.33 10.72
N LYS A 170 -14.97 -12.01 9.92
CA LYS A 170 -13.97 -10.97 10.21
C LYS A 170 -14.11 -9.71 9.35
N GLY A 171 -15.34 -9.33 9.00
CA GLY A 171 -15.61 -8.16 8.17
C GLY A 171 -15.06 -6.83 8.71
N TYR A 172 -14.76 -6.74 10.00
CA TYR A 172 -14.11 -5.57 10.62
C TYR A 172 -12.68 -5.36 10.11
N LEU A 173 -11.96 -6.40 9.67
CA LEU A 173 -10.63 -6.25 9.08
C LEU A 173 -10.73 -5.52 7.73
N ALA A 174 -11.75 -5.84 6.93
CA ALA A 174 -12.00 -5.15 5.67
C ALA A 174 -12.40 -3.68 5.90
N GLN A 175 -13.13 -3.39 6.98
CA GLN A 175 -13.51 -2.02 7.34
C GLN A 175 -12.32 -1.13 7.72
N LEU A 176 -11.20 -1.72 8.15
CA LEU A 176 -9.98 -0.94 8.41
C LEU A 176 -9.39 -0.34 7.15
N LEU A 177 -9.55 -0.98 5.99
CA LEU A 177 -9.10 -0.48 4.68
C LEU A 177 -10.21 0.11 3.82
N ASN A 178 -11.47 -0.27 4.05
CA ASN A 178 -12.59 0.12 3.22
C ASN A 178 -13.79 0.49 4.09
N SER A 179 -13.88 1.77 4.44
CA SER A 179 -15.03 2.32 5.15
C SER A 179 -15.14 3.84 4.93
N PRO A 180 -16.16 4.52 5.48
CA PRO A 180 -16.23 5.97 5.40
C PRO A 180 -15.07 6.71 6.08
N ILE A 181 -14.33 6.04 6.98
CA ILE A 181 -13.09 6.51 7.60
C ILE A 181 -12.18 5.28 7.78
N ASP A 182 -11.24 5.09 6.87
CA ASP A 182 -10.30 3.97 6.87
C ASP A 182 -8.83 4.44 6.87
N VAL A 183 -7.89 3.50 7.01
CA VAL A 183 -6.45 3.80 7.12
C VAL A 183 -5.87 4.42 5.85
N ASP A 184 -6.45 4.12 4.68
CA ASP A 184 -6.10 4.70 3.39
C ASP A 184 -6.46 6.19 3.37
N GLN A 185 -7.71 6.50 3.68
CA GLN A 185 -8.22 7.87 3.79
C GLN A 185 -7.46 8.71 4.81
N LEU A 186 -7.15 8.14 5.97
CA LEU A 186 -6.41 8.85 7.01
C LEU A 186 -4.99 9.22 6.56
N ASP A 187 -4.31 8.36 5.79
CA ASP A 187 -3.02 8.72 5.22
C ASP A 187 -3.17 9.78 4.13
N TYR A 188 -3.95 9.50 3.07
CA TYR A 188 -3.93 10.39 1.91
C TYR A 188 -4.49 11.78 2.25
N LEU A 189 -5.47 11.92 3.15
CA LEU A 189 -5.99 13.23 3.54
C LEU A 189 -4.92 14.10 4.23
N LEU A 190 -4.14 13.50 5.13
CA LEU A 190 -3.03 14.20 5.79
C LEU A 190 -1.90 14.51 4.82
N ARG A 191 -1.52 13.52 4.00
CA ARG A 191 -0.41 13.62 3.04
C ARG A 191 -0.72 14.61 1.93
N ASP A 192 -1.89 14.53 1.32
CA ASP A 192 -2.34 15.47 0.29
C ASP A 192 -2.44 16.87 0.87
N GLY A 193 -2.98 17.03 2.08
CA GLY A 193 -3.03 18.31 2.78
C GLY A 193 -1.63 18.92 3.00
N TYR A 194 -0.68 18.10 3.44
CA TYR A 194 0.72 18.51 3.63
C TYR A 194 1.38 18.97 2.32
N TYR A 195 1.30 18.16 1.26
CA TYR A 195 2.00 18.45 -0.01
C TYR A 195 1.32 19.51 -0.86
N THR A 196 -0.01 19.68 -0.76
CA THR A 196 -0.74 20.74 -1.46
C THR A 196 -0.75 22.07 -0.70
N GLY A 197 -0.48 22.04 0.61
CA GLY A 197 -0.64 23.20 1.49
C GLY A 197 -2.11 23.53 1.81
N VAL A 198 -3.04 22.63 1.49
CA VAL A 198 -4.46 22.79 1.80
C VAL A 198 -4.72 22.22 3.19
N ALA A 199 -5.09 23.09 4.13
CA ALA A 199 -5.49 22.68 5.47
C ALA A 199 -6.92 22.13 5.44
N TYR A 200 -7.08 20.81 5.33
CA TYR A 200 -8.38 20.12 5.44
C TYR A 200 -8.91 20.03 6.89
N GLY A 201 -8.31 20.77 7.83
CA GLY A 201 -8.41 20.50 9.27
C GLY A 201 -7.39 19.42 9.65
N THR A 202 -6.59 19.67 10.69
CA THR A 202 -5.60 18.69 11.16
C THR A 202 -6.31 17.54 11.85
N ILE A 203 -6.32 16.36 11.22
CA ILE A 203 -6.81 15.12 11.84
C ILE A 203 -5.73 14.64 12.81
N ASP A 204 -6.07 14.58 14.10
CA ASP A 204 -5.19 14.05 15.14
C ASP A 204 -5.29 12.53 15.16
N VAL A 205 -4.46 11.86 14.34
CA VAL A 205 -4.46 10.41 14.18
C VAL A 205 -4.01 9.66 15.43
N ASP A 206 -3.11 10.25 16.22
CA ASP A 206 -2.63 9.72 17.50
C ASP A 206 -3.71 9.78 18.60
N ARG A 207 -4.75 10.60 18.41
CA ARG A 207 -5.94 10.62 19.27
C ARG A 207 -7.05 9.72 18.75
N PHE A 208 -7.07 9.43 17.45
CA PHE A 208 -8.08 8.59 16.83
C PHE A 208 -7.82 7.10 17.08
N PHE A 209 -6.56 6.68 16.93
CA PHE A 209 -6.05 5.38 17.38
C PHE A 209 -5.44 5.48 18.78
#